data_AF-A0A383TVU5-F1
#
_entry.id   AF-A0A383TVU5-F1
#
_cell.length_a   1.000
_cell.length_b   1.000
_cell.length_c   1.000
_cell.angle_alpha   90.00
_cell.angle_beta   90.00
_cell.angle_gamma   90.00
#
_symmetry.space_group_name_H-M   'P 1'
#
loop_
_entity.id
_entity.type
_entity.pdbx_description
1 polymer ?
#
loop_
_entity_poly.entity_id
_entity_poly.type
_entity_poly.pdbx_seq_one_letter_code
_entity_poly.pdbx_strand_id
1 'polypeptide(L)' 'MKLENGIYSAENIHDEIQNFVKTQEIGFGKIMMPLRLSIVGALHGPDIPLMMELLGKDEIEKRVQFFIDYSH' A
#
# COMPACT_ATOMS: atom_id res chain seq x y z
N MET A 1 9.72 1.77 -12.20
CA MET A 1 9.32 0.36 -12.03
C MET A 1 7.94 0.18 -12.67
N LYS A 2 7.89 -0.27 -13.93
CA LYS A 2 6.63 -0.59 -14.62
C LYS A 2 6.28 -2.03 -14.26
N LEU A 3 5.20 -2.22 -13.51
CA LEU A 3 4.64 -3.54 -13.23
C LEU A 3 3.57 -3.75 -14.30
N GLU A 4 3.82 -4.68 -15.23
CA GLU A 4 2.84 -5.12 -16.22
C GLU A 4 1.77 -6.00 -15.54
N ASN A 5 0.56 -6.00 -16.10
CA ASN A 5 -0.73 -6.44 -15.54
C ASN A 5 -0.88 -7.93 -15.13
N GLY A 6 0.18 -8.61 -14.69
CA GLY A 6 0.15 -9.95 -14.09
C GLY A 6 0.77 -10.05 -12.69
N ILE A 7 1.30 -8.95 -12.13
CA ILE A 7 2.16 -8.98 -10.93
C ILE A 7 1.54 -8.25 -9.71
N TYR A 8 0.44 -7.53 -9.87
CA TYR A 8 -0.17 -6.71 -8.80
C TYR A 8 -1.26 -7.47 -8.01
N SER A 9 -0.92 -8.64 -7.46
CA SER A 9 -1.80 -9.44 -6.60
C SER A 9 -1.61 -9.11 -5.12
N ALA A 10 -2.61 -9.40 -4.30
CA ALA A 10 -2.55 -9.22 -2.85
C ALA A 10 -1.36 -9.98 -2.22
N GLU A 11 -1.06 -11.19 -2.70
CA GLU A 11 0.08 -11.99 -2.25
C GLU A 11 1.41 -11.26 -2.51
N ASN A 12 1.65 -10.85 -3.76
CA ASN A 12 2.89 -10.14 -4.13
C ASN A 12 3.02 -8.81 -3.40
N ILE A 13 1.91 -8.07 -3.24
CA ILE A 13 1.90 -6.80 -2.50
C ILE A 13 2.23 -7.04 -1.03
N HIS A 14 1.68 -8.09 -0.41
CA HIS A 14 2.00 -8.44 0.96
C HIS A 14 3.48 -8.77 1.13
N ASP A 15 4.02 -9.62 0.25
CA ASP A 15 5.40 -10.06 0.28
C ASP A 15 6.38 -8.90 0.06
N GLU A 16 6.09 -8.00 -0.88
CA GLU A 16 6.90 -6.80 -1.11
C GLU A 16 6.89 -5.85 0.10
N ILE A 17 5.73 -5.64 0.74
CA ILE A 17 5.67 -4.82 1.97
C ILE A 17 6.46 -5.50 3.09
N GLN A 18 6.32 -6.83 3.26
CA GLN A 18 7.07 -7.60 4.25
C GLN A 18 8.59 -7.54 4.01
N ASN A 19 9.02 -7.68 2.76
CA ASN A 19 10.43 -7.58 2.38
C ASN A 19 10.95 -6.16 2.65
N PHE A 20 10.23 -5.13 2.23
CA PHE A 20 10.59 -3.74 2.46
C PHE A 20 10.76 -3.42 3.95
N VAL A 21 9.80 -3.79 4.80
CA VAL A 21 9.89 -3.49 6.23
C VAL A 21 11.06 -4.24 6.91
N LYS A 22 11.38 -5.46 6.45
CA LYS A 22 12.55 -6.22 6.91
C LYS A 22 13.85 -5.53 6.49
N THR A 23 13.96 -5.14 5.22
CA THR A 23 15.15 -4.45 4.69
C THR A 23 15.39 -3.10 5.36
N GLN A 24 14.33 -2.38 5.68
CA GLN A 24 14.42 -1.07 6.34
C GLN A 24 14.52 -1.16 7.88
N GLU A 25 14.41 -2.36 8.46
CA GLU A 25 14.33 -2.58 9.92
C GLU A 25 13.23 -1.74 10.60
N ILE A 26 12.12 -1.51 9.88
CA ILE A 26 10.97 -0.74 10.35
C ILE A 26 9.88 -1.72 10.76
N GLY A 27 9.21 -1.48 11.89
CA GLY A 27 8.05 -2.29 12.27
C GLY A 27 6.90 -2.16 11.25
N PHE A 28 6.32 -3.28 10.82
CA PHE A 28 5.26 -3.33 9.81
C PHE A 28 4.11 -2.34 10.05
N GLY A 29 3.68 -2.17 11.32
CA GLY A 29 2.63 -1.23 11.69
C GLY A 29 2.93 0.23 11.35
N LYS A 30 4.21 0.66 11.36
CA LYS A 30 4.63 2.02 10.98
C LYS A 30 4.42 2.31 9.50
N ILE A 31 4.39 1.29 8.64
CA ILE A 31 4.10 1.42 7.21
C ILE A 31 2.62 1.17 6.93
N MET A 32 2.03 0.12 7.52
CA MET A 32 0.65 -0.26 7.22
C MET A 32 -0.39 0.73 7.74
N MET A 33 -0.16 1.39 8.88
CA MET A 33 -1.10 2.39 9.39
C MET A 33 -1.24 3.61 8.47
N PRO A 34 -0.16 4.29 8.04
CA PRO A 34 -0.29 5.40 7.10
C PRO A 34 -0.76 4.93 5.72
N LEU A 35 -0.33 3.76 5.24
CA LEU A 35 -0.82 3.19 3.97
C LEU A 35 -2.32 2.90 4.02
N ARG A 36 -2.83 2.39 5.15
CA ARG A 36 -4.27 2.18 5.36
C ARG A 36 -5.03 3.51 5.32
N LEU A 37 -4.52 4.54 5.99
CA LEU A 37 -5.14 5.86 5.97
C LEU A 37 -5.17 6.46 4.56
N SER A 38 -4.08 6.36 3.81
CA SER A 38 -4.02 6.91 2.44
C SER A 38 -4.97 6.20 1.48
N ILE A 39 -5.20 4.90 1.64
CA ILE A 39 -6.05 4.11 0.74
C ILE A 39 -7.53 4.15 1.15
N VAL A 40 -7.82 4.01 2.44
CA VAL A 40 -9.18 3.78 2.98
C VAL A 40 -9.78 5.06 3.59
N GLY A 41 -8.94 5.98 4.07
CA GLY A 41 -9.38 7.15 4.83
C GLY A 41 -9.82 6.85 6.27
N ALA A 42 -9.74 5.59 6.71
CA ALA A 42 -10.08 5.15 8.05
C ALA A 42 -9.14 4.06 8.55
N LEU A 43 -8.97 3.94 9.87
CA LEU A 43 -8.12 2.91 10.49
C LEU A 43 -8.76 1.51 10.55
N HIS A 44 -9.99 1.36 10.07
CA HIS A 44 -10.71 0.08 9.96
C HIS A 44 -11.04 -0.21 8.50
N GLY A 45 -11.23 -1.48 8.16
CA GLY A 45 -11.57 -1.89 6.81
C GLY A 45 -10.94 -3.23 6.42
N PRO A 46 -11.16 -3.68 5.16
CA PRO A 46 -10.63 -4.93 4.66
C PRO A 46 -9.10 -4.90 4.56
N ASP A 47 -8.54 -6.04 4.17
CA ASP A 47 -7.10 -6.21 4.05
C ASP A 47 -6.51 -5.29 2.96
N ILE A 48 -5.38 -4.65 3.27
CA ILE A 48 -4.80 -3.61 2.41
C ILE A 48 -4.30 -4.17 1.08
N PRO A 49 -3.53 -5.28 1.05
CA PRO A 49 -3.08 -5.87 -0.21
C PRO A 49 -4.24 -6.25 -1.14
N LEU A 50 -5.34 -6.78 -0.59
CA LEU A 50 -6.56 -7.07 -1.36
C LEU A 50 -7.21 -5.81 -1.93
N MET A 51 -7.31 -4.74 -1.14
CA MET A 51 -7.80 -3.45 -1.67
C MET A 51 -6.90 -2.88 -2.76
N MET A 52 -5.59 -3.00 -2.59
CA MET A 52 -4.63 -2.55 -3.59
C MET A 52 -4.82 -3.32 -4.89
N GLU A 53 -4.88 -4.65 -4.83
CA GLU A 53 -5.19 -5.50 -5.99
C GLU A 53 -6.49 -5.08 -6.69
N LEU A 54 -7.58 -4.90 -5.93
CA LEU A 54 -8.90 -4.54 -6.47
C LEU A 54 -8.94 -3.14 -7.10
N LEU A 55 -8.28 -2.16 -6.50
CA LEU A 55 -8.24 -0.78 -7.00
C LEU A 55 -7.25 -0.61 -8.16
N GLY A 56 -6.25 -1.49 -8.24
CA GLY A 56 -5.19 -1.42 -9.22
C GLY A 56 -4.13 -0.38 -8.87
N LYS A 57 -2.97 -0.51 -9.50
CA LYS A 57 -1.77 0.26 -9.20
C LYS A 57 -1.97 1.78 -9.35
N ASP A 58 -2.56 2.22 -10.46
CA ASP A 58 -2.66 3.66 -10.79
C ASP A 58 -3.50 4.44 -9.75
N GLU A 59 -4.59 3.85 -9.27
CA GLU A 59 -5.45 4.46 -8.25
C GLU A 59 -4.76 4.51 -6.88
N ILE A 60 -4.01 3.46 -6.53
CA ILE A 60 -3.22 3.44 -5.29
C ILE A 60 -2.13 4.50 -5.30
N GLU A 61 -1.37 4.62 -6.40
CA GLU A 61 -0.32 5.65 -6.54
C GLU A 61 -0.92 7.05 -6.41
N LYS A 62 -2.07 7.31 -7.05
CA LYS A 62 -2.79 8.58 -6.93
C LYS A 62 -3.21 8.90 -5.50
N ARG A 63 -3.79 7.93 -4.77
CA ARG A 63 -4.23 8.13 -3.38
C ARG A 63 -3.08 8.36 -2.43
N VAL A 64 -2.00 7.59 -2.58
CA VAL A 64 -0.78 7.76 -1.77
C VAL A 64 -0.16 9.13 -2.02
N GLN A 65 -0.04 9.55 -3.28
CA GLN A 65 0.51 10.87 -3.62
C GLN A 65 -0.36 11.99 -3.03
N PHE A 66 -1.68 11.90 -3.18
CA PHE A 66 -2.61 12.84 -2.56
C PHE A 66 -2.42 12.91 -1.04
N PHE A 67 -2.28 11.77 -0.37
CA PHE A 67 -2.04 11.75 1.07
C PHE A 67 -0.73 12.44 1.45
N ILE A 68 0.35 12.22 0.71
CA ILE A 68 1.65 12.87 0.93
C ILE A 68 1.52 14.39 0.77
N ASP A 69 0.89 14.85 -0.31
CA ASP A 69 0.76 16.28 -0.64
C ASP A 69 -0.08 17.05 0.41
N TYR A 70 -1.09 16.39 1.00
CA TYR A 70 -1.99 16.98 1.99
C TYR A 70 -1.56 16.78 3.46
N SER A 71 -0.51 15.99 3.72
CA SER A 71 0.00 15.76 5.08
C SER A 71 0.96 16.87 5.56
N HIS A 72 0.93 18.04 4.91
CA HIS A 72 1.77 19.21 5.18
C HIS A 72 1.00 20.34 5.87
#